data_AF-A0A5T3BET2-F1
#
_entry.id   AF-A0A5T3BET2-F1
#
_cell.length_a   1.000
_cell.length_b   1.000
_cell.length_c   1.000
_cell.angle_alpha   90.00
_cell.angle_beta   90.00
_cell.angle_gamma   90.00
#
_symmetry.space_group_name_H-M   'P 1'
#
loop_
_entity.id
_entity.type
_entity.pdbx_description
1 polymer ?
#
loop_
_entity_poly.entity_id
_entity_poly.type
_entity_poly.pdbx_seq_one_letter_code
_entity_poly.pdbx_strand_id
1 'polypeptide(L)'
;QDAQLEHALPKETALALASAAEKIGFDLLLFGEGSGDIYAQQVGLLTGELLKLPVINAVSHIQRDGDKIIVERTLEEDVEIIELTLPAVLCVTSDINVPRIPSMKAILGAGKKAVTSWLASDIHWTPTTPLAELVAISVPPQTERKHIILDNDSPEAITALADHLKKSLN
;
A
#
# COMPACT_ATOMS: atom_id res chain seq x y z
N GLN A 1 5.47 -15.98 15.03
CA GLN A 1 4.91 -14.63 15.06
C GLN A 1 4.76 -14.22 16.51
N ASP A 2 5.04 -12.96 16.86
CA ASP A 2 4.80 -12.45 18.22
C ASP A 2 3.29 -12.25 18.39
N ALA A 3 2.69 -12.91 19.39
CA ALA A 3 1.24 -12.90 19.63
C ALA A 3 0.70 -11.48 19.91
N GLN A 4 1.55 -10.55 20.35
CA GLN A 4 1.15 -9.17 20.62
C GLN A 4 0.82 -8.37 19.35
N LEU A 5 1.25 -8.84 18.18
CA LEU A 5 1.06 -8.15 16.90
C LEU A 5 0.05 -8.84 15.97
N GLU A 6 -0.54 -9.97 16.39
CA GLU A 6 -1.39 -10.81 15.53
C GLU A 6 -2.65 -10.09 15.04
N HIS A 7 -3.19 -9.15 15.83
CA HIS A 7 -4.39 -8.37 15.52
C HIS A 7 -4.12 -6.87 15.46
N ALA A 8 -2.86 -6.49 15.20
CA ALA A 8 -2.48 -5.09 15.10
C ALA A 8 -3.25 -4.41 13.95
N LEU A 9 -3.93 -3.31 14.28
CA LEU A 9 -4.53 -2.43 13.27
C LEU A 9 -3.44 -1.52 12.67
N PRO A 10 -3.74 -0.68 11.66
CA PRO A 10 -2.72 0.09 10.96
C PRO A 10 -1.84 0.95 11.87
N LYS A 11 -2.39 1.52 12.94
CA LYS A 11 -1.62 2.31 13.92
C LYS A 11 -0.62 1.46 14.71
N GLU A 12 -1.06 0.35 15.30
CA GLU A 12 -0.18 -0.55 16.07
C GLU A 12 0.91 -1.16 15.18
N THR A 13 0.54 -1.48 13.93
CA THR A 13 1.48 -1.95 12.89
C THR A 13 2.52 -0.88 12.55
N ALA A 14 2.08 0.37 12.33
CA ALA A 14 2.98 1.49 12.05
C ALA A 14 3.92 1.80 13.23
N LEU A 15 3.44 1.71 14.47
CA LEU A 15 4.28 1.84 15.67
C LEU A 15 5.38 0.77 15.70
N ALA A 16 5.05 -0.49 15.44
CA ALA A 16 6.04 -1.57 15.40
C ALA A 16 7.08 -1.35 14.30
N LEU A 17 6.63 -0.92 13.12
CA LEU A 17 7.52 -0.63 11.99
C LEU A 17 8.40 0.59 12.23
N ALA A 18 7.88 1.65 12.86
CA ALA A 18 8.65 2.82 13.25
C ALA A 18 9.76 2.45 14.24
N SER A 19 9.43 1.70 15.31
CA SER A 19 10.43 1.26 16.29
C SER A 19 11.49 0.33 15.69
N ALA A 20 11.10 -0.56 14.77
CA ALA A 20 12.04 -1.39 14.04
C ALA A 20 12.94 -0.55 13.10
N ALA A 21 12.38 0.43 12.40
CA ALA A 21 13.13 1.31 11.50
C ALA A 21 14.15 2.16 12.25
N GLU A 22 13.79 2.72 13.42
CA GLU A 22 14.72 3.45 14.29
C GLU A 22 15.88 2.57 14.75
N LYS A 23 15.60 1.30 15.11
CA LYS A 23 16.65 0.35 15.52
C LYS A 23 17.60 -0.02 14.39
N ILE A 24 17.11 -0.11 13.15
CA ILE A 24 17.92 -0.47 11.96
C ILE A 24 18.72 0.73 11.45
N GLY A 25 18.13 1.92 11.47
CA GLY A 25 18.62 3.10 10.77
C GLY A 25 18.32 3.03 9.26
N PHE A 26 17.99 4.17 8.65
CA PHE A 26 17.64 4.24 7.22
C PHE A 26 17.83 5.66 6.66
N ASP A 27 17.99 5.74 5.34
CA ASP A 27 17.89 6.99 4.58
C ASP A 27 16.52 7.11 3.90
N LEU A 28 15.98 6.01 3.37
CA LEU A 28 14.70 5.98 2.66
C LEU A 28 13.92 4.74 3.07
N LEU A 29 12.67 4.93 3.49
CA LEU A 29 11.76 3.84 3.81
C LEU A 29 10.71 3.70 2.71
N LEU A 30 10.59 2.51 2.13
CA LEU A 30 9.66 2.23 1.04
C LEU A 30 8.55 1.29 1.51
N PHE A 31 7.31 1.70 1.25
CA PHE A 31 6.09 0.92 1.43
C PHE A 31 5.40 0.72 0.09
N GLY A 32 4.52 -0.28 -0.02
CA GLY A 32 3.45 -0.22 -1.01
C GLY A 32 2.36 0.75 -0.54
N GLU A 33 1.66 1.39 -1.47
CA GLU A 33 0.54 2.30 -1.16
C GLU A 33 -0.57 1.61 -0.36
N GLY A 34 -0.81 0.32 -0.59
CA GLY A 34 -1.81 -0.48 0.10
C GLY A 34 -1.47 -1.96 0.03
N SER A 35 -1.90 -2.71 1.04
CA SER A 35 -1.77 -4.17 1.06
C SER A 35 -2.91 -4.80 0.26
N GLY A 36 -2.65 -5.89 -0.47
CA GLY A 36 -3.66 -6.56 -1.31
C GLY A 36 -4.80 -7.24 -0.57
N ASP A 37 -4.80 -7.21 0.76
CA ASP A 37 -5.86 -7.74 1.62
C ASP A 37 -6.88 -6.64 2.01
N ILE A 38 -6.52 -5.74 2.92
CA ILE A 38 -7.40 -4.70 3.47
C ILE A 38 -7.33 -3.42 2.63
N TYR A 39 -6.21 -3.18 1.95
CA TYR A 39 -5.96 -1.99 1.12
C TYR A 39 -6.25 -0.66 1.86
N ALA A 40 -5.96 -0.62 3.17
CA ALA A 40 -6.28 0.54 4.02
C ALA A 40 -5.46 1.80 3.69
N GLN A 41 -4.32 1.65 3.01
CA GLN A 41 -3.38 2.72 2.64
C GLN A 41 -2.89 3.62 3.79
N GLN A 42 -2.84 3.08 5.01
CA GLN A 42 -2.55 3.86 6.22
C GLN A 42 -1.16 3.62 6.81
N VAL A 43 -0.64 2.38 6.74
CA VAL A 43 0.53 1.97 7.52
C VAL A 43 1.77 2.81 7.19
N GLY A 44 2.07 3.03 5.90
CA GLY A 44 3.24 3.81 5.49
C GLY A 44 3.13 5.28 5.90
N LEU A 45 1.96 5.90 5.68
CA LEU A 45 1.68 7.29 6.10
C LEU A 45 1.83 7.48 7.61
N LEU A 46 1.23 6.59 8.40
CA LEU A 46 1.33 6.60 9.86
C LEU A 46 2.76 6.39 10.34
N THR A 47 3.52 5.51 9.67
CA THR A 47 4.93 5.27 10.02
C THR A 47 5.77 6.52 9.78
N GLY A 48 5.57 7.22 8.66
CA GLY A 48 6.26 8.48 8.38
C GLY A 48 5.94 9.58 9.39
N GLU A 49 4.66 9.74 9.76
CA GLU A 49 4.23 10.70 10.78
C GLU A 49 4.84 10.38 12.16
N LEU A 50 4.83 9.11 12.59
CA LEU A 50 5.42 8.68 13.86
C LEU A 50 6.92 8.96 13.93
N LEU A 51 7.63 8.82 12.80
CA LEU A 51 9.05 9.14 12.66
C LEU A 51 9.32 10.64 12.43
N LYS A 52 8.27 11.45 12.27
CA LYS A 52 8.33 12.89 11.96
C LYS A 52 9.10 13.19 10.68
N LEU A 53 8.88 12.38 9.66
CA LEU A 53 9.55 12.48 8.36
C LEU A 53 8.59 12.93 7.25
N PRO A 54 9.10 13.56 6.19
CA PRO A 54 8.34 13.74 4.96
C PRO A 54 7.82 12.39 4.46
N VAL A 55 6.52 12.32 4.19
CA VAL A 55 5.86 11.10 3.72
C VAL A 55 4.92 11.38 2.55
N ILE A 56 5.08 10.63 1.47
CA ILE A 56 4.26 10.76 0.25
C ILE A 56 3.67 9.39 -0.12
N ASN A 57 2.37 9.36 -0.41
CA ASN A 57 1.66 8.19 -0.92
C ASN A 57 1.45 8.27 -2.43
N ALA A 58 1.09 7.15 -3.07
CA ALA A 58 0.82 7.02 -4.50
C ALA A 58 2.00 7.49 -5.37
N VAL A 59 3.23 7.18 -4.96
CA VAL A 59 4.44 7.51 -5.72
C VAL A 59 4.58 6.57 -6.91
N SER A 60 4.51 7.11 -8.12
CA SER A 60 4.59 6.37 -9.39
C SER A 60 5.99 6.40 -10.02
N HIS A 61 6.87 7.32 -9.60
CA HIS A 61 8.27 7.33 -10.01
C HIS A 61 9.19 7.87 -8.90
N ILE A 62 10.42 7.36 -8.83
CA ILE A 62 11.46 7.82 -7.89
C ILE A 62 12.77 8.01 -8.65
N GLN A 63 13.31 9.23 -8.58
CA GLN A 63 14.64 9.57 -9.07
C GLN A 63 15.48 10.13 -7.91
N ARG A 64 16.73 9.68 -7.80
CA ARG A 64 17.70 10.25 -6.86
C ARG A 64 18.51 11.33 -7.57
N ASP A 65 18.65 12.49 -6.94
CA ASP A 65 19.51 13.58 -7.39
C ASP A 65 20.40 14.05 -6.23
N GLY A 66 21.64 13.54 -6.17
CA GLY A 66 22.57 13.80 -5.08
C GLY A 66 22.05 13.34 -3.70
N ASP A 67 21.82 14.31 -2.82
CA ASP A 67 21.28 14.17 -1.46
C ASP A 67 19.75 14.29 -1.39
N LYS A 68 19.10 14.57 -2.52
CA LYS A 68 17.65 14.71 -2.63
C LYS A 68 17.04 13.55 -3.41
N ILE A 69 15.73 13.42 -3.27
CA ILE A 69 14.90 12.58 -4.12
C ILE A 69 13.83 13.42 -4.78
N ILE A 70 13.60 13.15 -6.06
CA ILE A 70 12.50 13.71 -6.84
C ILE A 70 11.54 12.56 -7.09
N VAL A 71 10.29 12.75 -6.74
CA VAL A 71 9.24 11.74 -6.93
C VAL A 71 8.15 12.29 -7.82
N GLU A 72 7.53 11.39 -8.58
CA GLU A 72 6.29 11.69 -9.30
C GLU A 72 5.11 11.07 -8.56
N ARG A 73 4.04 11.84 -8.40
CA ARG A 73 2.75 11.37 -7.91
C ARG A 73 1.70 11.64 -8.98
N THR A 74 1.13 10.57 -9.51
CA THR A 74 0.07 10.65 -10.52
C THR A 74 -1.28 10.82 -9.82
N LEU A 75 -1.96 11.91 -10.12
CA LEU A 75 -3.34 12.18 -9.73
C LEU A 75 -4.26 11.98 -10.95
N GLU A 76 -5.56 12.22 -10.78
CA GLU A 76 -6.56 12.03 -11.81
C GLU A 76 -6.34 12.95 -13.03
N GLU A 77 -5.91 14.19 -12.79
CA GLU A 77 -5.78 15.22 -13.82
C GLU A 77 -4.33 15.67 -14.06
N ASP A 78 -3.44 15.45 -13.08
CA ASP A 78 -2.09 16.00 -13.07
C ASP A 78 -1.04 14.99 -12.63
N VAL A 79 0.22 15.26 -12.97
CA VAL A 79 1.39 14.60 -12.38
C VAL A 79 2.16 15.62 -11.57
N GLU A 80 2.23 15.40 -10.27
CA GLU A 80 3.03 16.24 -9.38
C GLU A 80 4.47 15.76 -9.36
N ILE A 81 5.41 16.70 -9.48
CA ILE A 81 6.85 16.45 -9.30
C ILE A 81 7.26 17.07 -7.96
N ILE A 82 7.64 16.23 -7.00
CA ILE A 82 7.89 16.63 -5.62
C ILE A 82 9.35 16.35 -5.26
N GLU A 83 10.06 17.38 -4.80
CA GLU A 83 11.42 17.26 -4.28
C GLU A 83 11.37 17.06 -2.75
N LEU A 84 12.14 16.09 -2.25
CA LEU A 84 12.22 15.75 -0.82
C LEU A 84 13.69 15.59 -0.41
N THR A 85 14.01 15.98 0.81
CA THR A 85 15.29 15.67 1.46
C THR A 85 15.21 14.35 2.21
N LEU A 86 16.32 13.62 2.29
CA LEU A 86 16.42 12.42 3.11
C LEU A 86 16.75 12.78 4.59
N PRO A 87 16.24 12.02 5.57
CA PRO A 87 15.46 10.80 5.41
C PRO A 87 13.98 11.02 5.10
N ALA A 88 13.37 10.11 4.34
CA ALA A 88 11.98 10.20 3.90
C ALA A 88 11.27 8.84 3.87
N VAL A 89 9.93 8.86 3.83
CA VAL A 89 9.08 7.68 3.66
C VAL A 89 8.26 7.81 2.39
N LEU A 90 8.28 6.80 1.53
CA LEU A 90 7.47 6.78 0.30
C LEU A 90 6.61 5.53 0.26
N CYS A 91 5.35 5.70 -0.13
CA CYS A 91 4.46 4.60 -0.43
C CYS A 91 4.22 4.57 -1.94
N VAL A 92 4.66 3.50 -2.59
CA VAL A 92 4.74 3.38 -4.04
C VAL A 92 3.52 2.65 -4.60
N THR A 93 3.10 3.06 -5.79
CA THR A 93 2.04 2.40 -6.54
C THR A 93 2.52 1.05 -7.08
N SER A 94 1.58 0.14 -7.37
CA SER A 94 1.92 -1.20 -7.89
C SER A 94 2.58 -1.17 -9.28
N ASP A 95 2.38 -0.10 -10.04
CA ASP A 95 2.88 0.11 -11.40
C ASP A 95 4.19 0.91 -11.47
N ILE A 96 4.78 1.32 -10.34
CA ILE A 96 6.05 2.06 -10.30
C ILE A 96 7.18 1.40 -11.11
N ASN A 97 7.20 0.06 -11.15
CA ASN A 97 8.13 -0.71 -11.96
C ASN A 97 7.61 -2.11 -12.28
N VAL A 98 8.39 -2.86 -13.08
CA VAL A 98 8.19 -4.29 -13.29
C VAL A 98 9.21 -5.07 -12.45
N PRO A 99 8.79 -5.78 -11.38
CA PRO A 99 9.71 -6.58 -10.57
C PRO A 99 10.44 -7.65 -11.40
N ARG A 100 11.75 -7.77 -11.18
CA ARG A 100 12.58 -8.75 -11.91
C ARG A 100 12.28 -10.17 -11.42
N ILE A 101 12.14 -11.11 -12.36
CA ILE A 101 12.02 -12.54 -12.04
C ILE A 101 13.35 -13.05 -11.46
N PRO A 102 13.35 -13.67 -10.27
CA PRO A 102 14.56 -14.16 -9.64
C PRO A 102 15.13 -15.39 -10.37
N SER A 103 16.46 -15.47 -10.48
CA SER A 103 17.13 -16.67 -11.02
C SER A 103 17.23 -17.78 -9.96
N MET A 104 17.38 -19.03 -10.39
CA MET A 104 17.60 -20.17 -9.47
C MET A 104 18.77 -19.95 -8.49
N LYS A 105 19.86 -19.33 -8.97
CA LYS A 105 21.00 -18.97 -8.13
C LYS A 105 20.62 -17.96 -7.04
N ALA A 106 19.80 -16.96 -7.38
CA ALA A 106 19.33 -15.97 -6.43
C ALA A 106 18.43 -16.59 -5.35
N ILE A 107 17.53 -17.50 -5.74
CA ILE A 107 16.63 -18.22 -4.82
C ILE A 107 17.44 -19.06 -3.83
N LEU A 108 18.36 -19.91 -4.32
CA LEU A 108 19.21 -20.74 -3.47
C LEU A 108 20.15 -19.91 -2.58
N GLY A 109 20.61 -18.76 -3.07
CA GLY A 109 21.41 -17.83 -2.30
C GLY A 109 20.61 -17.15 -1.17
N ALA A 110 19.37 -16.75 -1.43
CA ALA A 110 18.49 -16.14 -0.45
C ALA A 110 18.17 -17.10 0.71
N GLY A 111 17.89 -18.38 0.40
CA GLY A 111 17.60 -19.39 1.43
C GLY A 111 18.76 -19.69 2.40
N LYS A 112 19.99 -19.26 2.10
CA LYS A 112 21.17 -19.41 2.97
C LYS A 112 21.45 -18.18 3.83
N LYS A 113 20.80 -17.05 3.56
CA LYS A 113 21.02 -15.81 4.33
C LYS A 113 20.41 -15.99 5.72
N ALA A 114 21.15 -15.56 6.74
CA ALA A 114 20.62 -15.55 8.11
C ALA A 114 19.43 -14.58 8.18
N VAL A 115 18.34 -15.03 8.81
CA VAL A 115 17.16 -14.22 9.09
C VAL A 115 17.17 -13.89 10.57
N THR A 116 17.35 -12.62 10.90
CA THR A 116 17.23 -12.14 12.27
C THR A 116 15.76 -11.99 12.62
N SER A 117 15.28 -12.78 13.57
CA SER A 117 13.91 -12.67 14.07
C SER A 117 13.90 -11.75 15.29
N TRP A 118 13.01 -10.75 15.29
CA TRP A 118 12.77 -9.87 16.42
C TRP A 118 11.37 -10.08 16.97
N LEU A 119 11.28 -10.09 18.29
CA LEU A 119 10.05 -9.94 19.06
C LEU A 119 9.76 -8.45 19.28
N ALA A 120 8.54 -8.13 19.70
CA ALA A 120 8.15 -6.77 20.03
C ALA A 120 9.07 -6.15 21.11
N SER A 121 9.52 -6.96 22.07
CA SER A 121 10.49 -6.55 23.09
C SER A 121 11.85 -6.15 22.52
N ASP A 122 12.27 -6.78 21.41
CA ASP A 122 13.58 -6.49 20.82
C ASP A 122 13.62 -5.12 20.15
N ILE A 123 12.48 -4.58 19.75
CA ILE A 123 12.33 -3.26 19.15
C ILE A 123 11.75 -2.23 20.14
N HIS A 124 11.68 -2.56 21.44
CA HIS A 124 11.09 -1.71 22.47
C HIS A 124 9.64 -1.28 22.18
N TRP A 125 8.92 -2.06 21.38
CA TRP A 125 7.50 -1.82 21.13
C TRP A 125 6.69 -2.20 22.35
N THR A 126 5.67 -1.40 22.66
CA THR A 126 4.73 -1.67 23.74
C THR A 126 3.29 -1.54 23.23
N PRO A 127 2.35 -2.37 23.72
CA PRO A 127 0.95 -2.24 23.36
C PRO A 127 0.42 -0.85 23.73
N THR A 128 -0.29 -0.21 22.81
CA THR A 128 -1.02 1.03 23.09
C THR A 128 -2.51 0.77 23.17
N THR A 129 -3.25 1.64 23.84
CA THR A 129 -4.71 1.60 23.83
C THR A 129 -5.23 1.70 22.38
N PRO A 130 -5.97 0.69 21.90
CA PRO A 130 -6.55 0.72 20.57
C PRO A 130 -7.51 1.91 20.42
N LEU A 131 -7.44 2.60 19.27
CA LEU A 131 -8.38 3.66 18.92
C LEU A 131 -9.54 3.16 18.06
N ALA A 132 -9.41 1.95 17.52
CA ALA A 132 -10.39 1.26 16.72
C ALA A 132 -10.38 -0.23 17.07
N GLU A 133 -11.47 -0.91 16.77
CA GLU A 133 -11.64 -2.34 16.96
C GLU A 133 -12.27 -2.94 15.70
N LEU A 134 -11.74 -4.08 15.25
CA LEU A 134 -12.36 -4.85 14.18
C LEU A 134 -13.55 -5.65 14.76
N VAL A 135 -14.76 -5.17 14.53
CA VAL A 135 -15.99 -5.81 15.05
C VAL A 135 -16.37 -7.04 14.22
N ALA A 136 -16.41 -6.92 12.90
CA ALA A 136 -16.80 -8.00 12.00
C ALA A 136 -16.34 -7.75 10.56
N ILE A 137 -16.21 -8.84 9.79
CA ILE A 137 -16.03 -8.82 8.33
C ILE A 137 -17.22 -9.55 7.73
N SER A 138 -17.96 -8.90 6.83
CA SER A 138 -19.09 -9.48 6.12
C SER A 138 -18.85 -9.51 4.62
N VAL A 139 -19.18 -10.63 3.98
CA VAL A 139 -19.13 -10.75 2.52
C VAL A 139 -20.39 -10.13 1.91
N PRO A 140 -20.28 -9.23 0.92
CA PRO A 140 -21.46 -8.67 0.26
C PRO A 140 -22.25 -9.78 -0.46
N PRO A 141 -23.58 -9.67 -0.55
CA PRO A 141 -24.40 -10.67 -1.24
C PRO A 141 -23.99 -10.75 -2.71
N GLN A 142 -23.81 -11.96 -3.22
CA GLN A 142 -23.52 -12.16 -4.63
C GLN A 142 -24.76 -11.88 -5.47
N THR A 143 -24.59 -11.14 -6.56
CA THR A 143 -25.62 -10.91 -7.58
C THR A 143 -25.26 -11.65 -8.85
N GLU A 144 -26.25 -12.28 -9.49
CA GLU A 144 -26.03 -12.94 -10.77
C GLU A 144 -25.73 -11.91 -11.87
N ARG A 145 -24.72 -12.19 -12.68
CA ARG A 145 -24.37 -11.33 -13.82
C ARG A 145 -25.52 -11.36 -14.83
N LYS A 146 -26.12 -10.20 -15.12
CA LYS A 146 -27.32 -10.10 -15.97
C LYS A 146 -27.15 -10.60 -17.42
N HIS A 147 -25.91 -10.74 -17.91
CA HIS A 147 -25.59 -11.21 -19.27
C HIS A 147 -26.35 -10.50 -20.40
N ILE A 148 -26.65 -9.21 -20.24
CA ILE A 148 -27.30 -8.41 -21.28
C ILE A 148 -26.24 -8.03 -22.30
N ILE A 149 -26.38 -8.55 -23.51
CA ILE A 149 -25.49 -8.29 -24.65
C ILE A 149 -26.31 -7.58 -25.73
N LEU A 150 -25.80 -6.44 -26.19
CA LEU A 150 -26.35 -5.69 -27.31
C LEU A 150 -25.40 -5.88 -28.49
N ASP A 151 -25.88 -6.48 -29.59
CA ASP A 151 -25.06 -7.01 -30.67
C ASP A 151 -25.07 -6.14 -31.94
N ASN A 152 -25.63 -4.93 -31.86
CA ASN A 152 -25.74 -4.00 -32.97
C ASN A 152 -25.71 -2.54 -32.49
N ASP A 153 -25.57 -1.62 -33.45
CA ASP A 153 -25.47 -0.17 -33.26
C ASP A 153 -26.77 0.58 -33.64
N SER A 154 -27.90 -0.12 -33.67
CA SER A 154 -29.20 0.52 -33.95
C SER A 154 -29.52 1.61 -32.90
N PRO A 155 -30.25 2.68 -33.28
CA PRO A 155 -30.73 3.68 -32.33
C PRO A 155 -31.47 3.07 -31.13
N GLU A 156 -32.18 1.96 -31.35
CA GLU A 156 -32.88 1.19 -30.33
C GLU A 156 -31.90 0.51 -29.36
N ALA A 157 -30.85 -0.14 -29.87
CA ALA A 157 -29.82 -0.76 -29.03
C ALA A 157 -29.04 0.29 -28.21
N ILE A 158 -28.72 1.44 -28.79
CA ILE A 158 -28.07 2.55 -28.07
C ILE A 158 -28.98 3.09 -26.95
N THR A 159 -30.27 3.23 -27.23
CA THR A 159 -31.26 3.65 -26.22
C THR A 159 -31.36 2.62 -25.09
N ALA A 160 -31.42 1.33 -25.42
CA ALA A 160 -31.45 0.25 -24.45
C ALA A 160 -30.19 0.23 -23.57
N LEU A 161 -29.01 0.45 -24.16
CA LEU A 161 -27.75 0.60 -23.40
C LEU A 161 -27.84 1.75 -22.40
N ALA A 162 -28.26 2.92 -22.85
CA ALA A 162 -28.37 4.11 -22.00
C ALA A 162 -29.35 3.87 -20.83
N ASP A 163 -30.47 3.20 -21.08
CA ASP A 163 -31.44 2.86 -20.04
C ASP A 163 -30.92 1.84 -19.04
N HIS A 164 -30.16 0.83 -19.49
CA HIS A 164 -29.50 -0.13 -18.62
C HIS A 164 -28.44 0.52 -17.72
N LEU A 165 -27.65 1.46 -18.25
CA LEU A 165 -26.67 2.22 -17.48
C LEU A 165 -27.35 3.13 -16.43
N LYS A 166 -28.37 3.89 -16.83
CA LYS A 166 -29.13 4.76 -15.90
C LYS A 166 -29.76 3.98 -14.74
N LYS A 167 -30.30 2.79 -15.01
CA LYS A 167 -30.86 1.90 -13.97
C LYS A 167 -29.81 1.25 -13.06
N SER A 168 -28.54 1.29 -13.44
CA SER A 168 -27.45 0.68 -12.65
C SER A 168 -26.65 1.72 -11.86
N LEU A 169 -26.72 2.99 -12.24
CA LEU A 169 -26.08 4.13 -11.54
C LEU A 169 -26.98 4.75 -10.45
N ASN A 170 -28.30 4.54 -10.55
CA ASN A 170 -29.30 4.91 -9.54
C ASN A 170 -29.67 3.70 -8.68
#